data_AF-A0A0H5QXA6-F1
#
_entry.id   AF-A0A0H5QXA6-F1
#
_cell.length_a   1.000
_cell.length_b   1.000
_cell.length_c   1.000
_cell.angle_alpha   90.00
_cell.angle_beta   90.00
_cell.angle_gamma   90.00
#
_symmetry.space_group_name_H-M   'P 1'
#
loop_
_entity.id
_entity.type
_entity.pdbx_description
1 polymer ?
#
loop_
_entity_poly.entity_id
_entity_poly.type
_entity_poly.pdbx_seq_one_letter_code
_entity_poly.pdbx_strand_id
1 'polypeptide(L)'
;MQRRLNSEAPASPRRLGKEPHGLRWASHRRPSYGEPSPQQQSTESLANFWLSPPGSAILKQFSIPFVHALLSSLIGSQNHLLVRFPNNIKHDFRKPAPLLAETVRTVFYPCSYLKFSDKTNPEELITPQKNCLEGPIFSSLFICEDLHLAPNKTRALVLEAMRMKVICVKKGHRKDLAPDFTVIATYTDGAGFNPALSFCRDLRDRFTLELVLDVHHFKSVESSLNIPSPITKDFDRLFTNHVRLLRTVDTSHIYVSNSLQQYIRDIIICVRNHPDVGIGPSPKGSSAILHACRIRTLLFGFSYARPIDIDTVAPSCLCHRIDLRSEVAEDSRSILHGVILRLMPPR
;
A
#
# COMPACT_ATOMS: atom_id res chain seq x y z
N MET A 1 -49.02 37.41 45.41
CA MET A 1 -49.40 38.67 44.75
C MET A 1 -49.05 38.54 43.26
N GLN A 2 -49.98 38.08 42.43
CA GLN A 2 -50.91 38.86 41.59
C GLN A 2 -50.27 39.64 40.41
N ARG A 3 -50.78 39.30 39.22
CA ARG A 3 -50.51 39.74 37.83
C ARG A 3 -50.56 41.26 37.56
N ARG A 4 -49.98 41.68 36.42
CA ARG A 4 -50.54 42.56 35.35
C ARG A 4 -49.49 42.67 34.20
N LEU A 5 -49.71 42.25 32.95
CA LEU A 5 -50.60 42.69 31.85
C LEU A 5 -50.04 43.82 30.95
N ASN A 6 -49.71 43.43 29.71
CA ASN A 6 -49.91 44.04 28.38
C ASN A 6 -49.99 45.56 28.16
N SER A 7 -49.39 46.05 27.07
CA SER A 7 -50.11 46.73 25.98
C SER A 7 -49.23 46.98 24.74
N GLU A 8 -49.84 46.84 23.56
CA GLU A 8 -49.29 47.07 22.22
C GLU A 8 -49.62 48.50 21.69
N ALA A 9 -48.80 48.92 20.71
CA ALA A 9 -49.10 49.78 19.53
C ALA A 9 -49.18 51.32 19.70
N PRO A 10 -48.99 52.17 18.64
CA PRO A 10 -48.94 51.86 17.19
C PRO A 10 -47.82 52.54 16.35
N ALA A 11 -47.83 52.23 15.05
CA ALA A 11 -46.88 52.61 14.00
C ALA A 11 -47.20 53.93 13.26
N SER A 12 -46.22 54.49 12.52
CA SER A 12 -46.29 54.93 11.09
C SER A 12 -45.16 55.96 10.72
N PRO A 13 -44.96 56.42 9.46
CA PRO A 13 -44.20 55.71 8.41
C PRO A 13 -43.22 56.59 7.56
N ARG A 14 -42.30 55.93 6.80
CA ARG A 14 -41.72 56.33 5.47
C ARG A 14 -40.89 57.65 5.37
N ARG A 15 -39.69 57.76 4.78
CA ARG A 15 -39.23 57.33 3.43
C ARG A 15 -37.70 57.59 3.23
N LEU A 16 -37.05 56.66 2.52
CA LEU A 16 -35.99 56.78 1.50
C LEU A 16 -34.61 57.42 1.81
N GLY A 17 -33.57 56.60 1.64
CA GLY A 17 -32.20 57.05 1.36
C GLY A 17 -31.18 55.92 1.20
N LYS A 18 -31.14 55.32 0.00
CA LYS A 18 -30.05 54.61 -0.72
C LYS A 18 -29.02 53.72 0.05
N GLU A 19 -28.84 52.50 -0.45
CA GLU A 19 -27.75 51.57 -0.14
C GLU A 19 -26.34 52.18 -0.30
N PRO A 20 -25.33 51.60 0.38
CA PRO A 20 -24.51 50.63 -0.35
C PRO A 20 -24.29 49.30 0.42
N HIS A 21 -24.31 48.20 -0.34
CA HIS A 21 -23.51 46.97 -0.23
C HIS A 21 -22.84 46.69 1.13
N GLY A 22 -23.12 45.62 1.88
CA GLY A 22 -23.39 44.26 1.44
C GLY A 22 -22.26 43.31 1.88
N LEU A 23 -22.25 42.92 3.17
CA LEU A 23 -21.53 41.73 3.64
C LEU A 23 -22.41 40.96 4.64
N ARG A 24 -23.36 40.20 4.09
CA ARG A 24 -23.98 39.08 4.79
C ARG A 24 -23.09 37.85 4.60
N TRP A 25 -22.77 37.19 5.70
CA TRP A 25 -22.07 35.92 5.74
C TRP A 25 -22.87 34.90 4.93
N ALA A 26 -22.34 34.53 3.75
CA ALA A 26 -22.91 33.47 2.94
C ALA A 26 -22.73 32.14 3.67
N SER A 27 -23.86 31.50 3.94
CA SER A 27 -23.93 30.09 4.28
C SER A 27 -23.05 29.29 3.31
N HIS A 28 -22.01 28.65 3.83
CA HIS A 28 -21.17 27.76 3.05
C HIS A 28 -22.04 26.61 2.51
N ARG A 29 -22.43 26.73 1.24
CA ARG A 29 -23.06 25.64 0.48
C ARG A 29 -22.09 24.47 0.50
N ARG A 30 -22.57 23.29 0.92
CA ARG A 30 -21.92 22.02 0.60
C ARG A 30 -21.64 22.00 -0.91
N PRO A 31 -20.45 21.61 -1.37
CA PRO A 31 -20.21 21.50 -2.81
C PRO A 31 -21.24 20.54 -3.40
N SER A 32 -21.96 20.98 -4.43
CA SER A 32 -22.87 20.12 -5.17
C SER A 32 -22.04 19.09 -5.90
N TYR A 33 -22.03 17.85 -5.40
CA TYR A 33 -21.52 16.72 -6.16
C TYR A 33 -22.44 16.56 -7.38
N GLY A 34 -21.90 16.82 -8.58
CA GLY A 34 -22.47 16.27 -9.80
C GLY A 34 -22.44 14.74 -9.73
N GLU A 35 -23.19 14.07 -10.61
CA GLU A 35 -23.18 12.61 -10.64
C GLU A 35 -21.75 12.06 -10.64
N PRO A 36 -21.44 11.08 -9.78
CA PRO A 36 -20.10 10.52 -9.69
C PRO A 36 -19.71 9.96 -11.05
N SER A 37 -18.51 10.30 -11.51
CA SER A 37 -17.95 9.74 -12.74
C SER A 37 -17.94 8.21 -12.69
N PRO A 38 -17.94 7.49 -13.82
CA PRO A 38 -17.93 6.01 -13.85
C PRO A 38 -16.81 5.39 -13.00
N GLN A 39 -15.66 6.06 -12.94
CA GLN A 39 -14.52 5.68 -12.10
C GLN A 39 -14.79 5.90 -10.60
N GLN A 40 -15.49 6.97 -10.22
CA GLN A 40 -15.91 7.19 -8.83
C GLN A 40 -16.97 6.15 -8.41
N GLN A 41 -17.90 5.80 -9.30
CA GLN A 41 -18.90 4.75 -9.04
C GLN A 41 -18.27 3.36 -8.84
N SER A 42 -17.28 2.98 -9.67
CA SER A 42 -16.55 1.72 -9.48
C SER A 42 -15.77 1.72 -8.17
N THR A 43 -15.27 2.89 -7.77
CA THR A 43 -14.48 3.06 -6.56
C THR A 43 -15.34 3.01 -5.29
N GLU A 44 -16.52 3.64 -5.31
CA GLU A 44 -17.52 3.55 -4.24
C GLU A 44 -18.06 2.13 -4.10
N SER A 45 -18.31 1.42 -5.21
CA SER A 45 -18.71 0.01 -5.18
C SER A 45 -17.66 -0.88 -4.50
N LEU A 46 -16.38 -0.62 -4.74
CA LEU A 46 -15.27 -1.35 -4.11
C LEU A 46 -15.11 -1.02 -2.63
N ALA A 47 -15.21 0.26 -2.26
CA ALA A 47 -15.24 0.66 -0.85
C ALA A 47 -16.39 -0.01 -0.10
N ASN A 48 -17.59 -0.01 -0.69
CA ASN A 48 -18.77 -0.65 -0.12
C ASN A 48 -18.59 -2.16 0.03
N PHE A 49 -17.88 -2.82 -0.89
CA PHE A 49 -17.55 -4.24 -0.75
C PHE A 49 -16.66 -4.52 0.47
N TRP A 50 -15.61 -3.74 0.72
CA TRP A 50 -14.73 -3.97 1.87
C TRP A 50 -15.42 -3.73 3.22
N LEU A 51 -16.37 -2.80 3.23
CA LEU A 51 -17.22 -2.53 4.39
C LEU A 51 -18.36 -3.55 4.54
N SER A 52 -18.66 -4.33 3.50
CA SER A 52 -19.70 -5.35 3.53
C SER A 52 -19.29 -6.59 4.35
N PRO A 53 -20.25 -7.40 4.84
CA PRO A 53 -19.95 -8.63 5.57
C PRO A 53 -18.93 -9.57 4.89
N PRO A 54 -18.96 -9.81 3.55
CA PRO A 54 -17.94 -10.63 2.91
C PRO A 54 -16.55 -9.99 2.94
N GLY A 55 -16.41 -8.70 2.59
CA GLY A 55 -15.13 -7.99 2.66
C GLY A 55 -14.54 -7.94 4.08
N SER A 56 -15.39 -7.72 5.08
CA SER A 56 -15.01 -7.78 6.50
C SER A 56 -14.57 -9.18 6.94
N ALA A 57 -15.19 -10.25 6.42
CA ALA A 57 -14.80 -11.63 6.73
C ALA A 57 -13.39 -11.96 6.18
N ILE A 58 -13.05 -11.48 4.98
CA ILE A 58 -11.68 -11.60 4.43
C ILE A 58 -10.67 -10.88 5.32
N LEU A 59 -10.97 -9.65 5.72
CA LEU A 59 -10.11 -8.86 6.61
C LEU A 59 -9.94 -9.51 8.00
N LYS A 60 -10.83 -10.41 8.40
CA LYS A 60 -10.78 -11.17 9.66
C LYS A 60 -10.03 -12.50 9.55
N GLN A 61 -9.99 -13.13 8.38
CA GLN A 61 -9.30 -14.41 8.16
C GLN A 61 -7.77 -14.27 8.15
N PHE A 62 -7.28 -13.09 7.78
CA PHE A 62 -5.88 -12.75 7.77
C PHE A 62 -5.64 -11.60 8.75
N SER A 63 -4.47 -11.54 9.36
CA SER A 63 -4.09 -10.37 10.17
C SER A 63 -4.29 -9.08 9.37
N ILE A 64 -5.05 -8.12 9.91
CA ILE A 64 -5.40 -6.84 9.25
C ILE A 64 -4.19 -6.13 8.58
N PRO A 65 -2.97 -6.11 9.19
CA PRO A 65 -1.79 -5.53 8.54
C PRO A 65 -1.35 -6.25 7.26
N PHE A 66 -1.46 -7.59 7.21
CA PHE A 66 -1.12 -8.40 6.03
C PHE A 66 -2.01 -8.06 4.85
N VAL A 67 -3.33 -8.06 5.06
CA VAL A 67 -4.30 -7.78 3.99
C VAL A 67 -4.15 -6.35 3.50
N HIS A 68 -3.99 -5.39 4.41
CA HIS A 68 -3.78 -4.01 4.00
C HIS A 68 -2.50 -3.81 3.20
N ALA A 69 -1.36 -4.36 3.63
CA ALA A 69 -0.11 -4.20 2.89
C ALA A 69 -0.18 -4.91 1.53
N LEU A 70 -0.75 -6.12 1.49
CA LEU A 70 -0.94 -6.88 0.27
C LEU A 70 -1.86 -6.11 -0.69
N LEU A 71 -3.09 -5.77 -0.28
CA LEU A 71 -4.02 -4.99 -1.10
C LEU A 71 -3.43 -3.64 -1.52
N SER A 72 -2.70 -2.96 -0.63
CA SER A 72 -2.07 -1.69 -0.97
C SER A 72 -0.97 -1.86 -2.02
N SER A 73 -0.25 -2.99 -2.01
CA SER A 73 0.73 -3.28 -3.04
C SER A 73 0.11 -3.68 -4.38
N LEU A 74 -1.14 -4.16 -4.36
CA LEU A 74 -1.85 -4.64 -5.54
C LEU A 74 -2.71 -3.57 -6.20
N ILE A 75 -3.18 -2.61 -5.41
CA ILE A 75 -3.92 -1.44 -5.87
C ILE A 75 -2.90 -0.41 -6.33
N GLY A 76 -2.96 -0.04 -7.60
CA GLY A 76 -2.06 0.95 -8.17
C GLY A 76 -0.89 0.32 -8.91
N SER A 77 -0.64 0.88 -10.09
CA SER A 77 0.12 0.21 -11.13
C SER A 77 1.64 0.27 -10.90
N GLN A 78 2.16 0.97 -9.89
CA GLN A 78 3.61 1.10 -9.64
C GLN A 78 4.04 0.56 -8.27
N ASN A 79 3.20 -0.26 -7.66
CA ASN A 79 3.48 -0.76 -6.34
C ASN A 79 4.14 -2.13 -6.39
N HIS A 80 5.24 -2.23 -5.65
CA HIS A 80 5.95 -3.47 -5.42
C HIS A 80 6.05 -3.68 -3.91
N LEU A 81 5.84 -4.91 -3.47
CA LEU A 81 5.86 -5.30 -2.08
C LEU A 81 7.18 -6.00 -1.77
N LEU A 82 7.81 -5.58 -0.69
CA LEU A 82 8.88 -6.34 -0.06
C LEU A 82 8.29 -7.13 1.11
N VAL A 83 8.59 -8.41 1.19
CA VAL A 83 8.16 -9.28 2.29
C VAL A 83 9.38 -9.77 3.03
N ARG A 84 9.48 -9.36 4.29
CA ARG A 84 10.55 -9.74 5.19
C ARG A 84 10.10 -10.86 6.09
N PHE A 85 10.85 -11.95 6.09
CA PHE A 85 10.71 -13.05 7.02
C PHE A 85 11.72 -12.87 8.15
N PRO A 86 11.27 -12.70 9.40
CA PRO A 86 12.17 -12.71 10.54
C PRO A 86 12.84 -14.08 10.68
N ASN A 87 14.06 -14.08 11.19
CA ASN A 87 14.93 -15.25 11.21
C ASN A 87 14.32 -16.46 11.93
N ASN A 88 13.61 -16.20 13.03
CA ASN A 88 12.95 -17.21 13.84
C ASN A 88 11.88 -18.01 13.07
N ILE A 89 11.36 -17.48 11.95
CA ILE A 89 10.31 -18.17 11.20
C ILE A 89 10.81 -19.45 10.52
N LYS A 90 12.10 -19.54 10.20
CA LYS A 90 12.67 -20.73 9.54
C LYS A 90 12.63 -21.97 10.43
N HIS A 91 12.56 -21.80 11.75
CA HIS A 91 12.41 -22.90 12.69
C HIS A 91 11.01 -23.54 12.60
N ASP A 92 9.98 -22.71 12.50
CA ASP A 92 8.58 -23.17 12.47
C ASP A 92 8.10 -23.49 11.05
N PHE A 93 8.63 -22.78 10.05
CA PHE A 93 8.22 -22.88 8.65
C PHE A 93 9.43 -23.07 7.74
N ARG A 94 9.60 -24.29 7.21
CA ARG A 94 10.74 -24.63 6.35
C ARG A 94 10.74 -23.89 5.01
N LYS A 95 9.57 -23.46 4.52
CA LYS A 95 9.36 -22.82 3.19
C LYS A 95 8.28 -21.72 3.23
N PRO A 96 8.53 -20.57 3.90
CA PRO A 96 7.52 -19.52 4.06
C PRO A 96 7.18 -18.82 2.73
N ALA A 97 8.16 -18.58 1.84
CA ALA A 97 7.90 -17.91 0.57
C ALA A 97 7.06 -18.75 -0.42
N PRO A 98 7.31 -20.07 -0.61
CA PRO A 98 6.41 -20.92 -1.38
C PRO A 98 4.97 -20.95 -0.85
N LEU A 99 4.80 -21.02 0.47
CA LEU A 99 3.47 -21.03 1.10
C LEU A 99 2.72 -19.70 0.88
N LEU A 100 3.42 -18.57 1.00
CA LEU A 100 2.88 -17.27 0.62
C LEU A 100 2.48 -17.26 -0.86
N ALA A 101 3.34 -17.75 -1.74
CA ALA A 101 3.07 -17.77 -3.18
C ALA A 101 1.86 -18.64 -3.54
N GLU A 102 1.66 -19.75 -2.85
CA GLU A 102 0.48 -20.60 -2.99
C GLU A 102 -0.79 -19.89 -2.53
N THR A 103 -0.75 -19.28 -1.34
CA THR A 103 -1.86 -18.50 -0.77
C THR A 103 -2.23 -17.32 -1.66
N VAL A 104 -1.24 -16.64 -2.22
CA VAL A 104 -1.47 -15.54 -3.16
C VAL A 104 -2.02 -16.08 -4.49
N ARG A 105 -1.53 -17.22 -4.99
CA ARG A 105 -2.01 -17.80 -6.26
C ARG A 105 -3.48 -18.25 -6.20
N THR A 106 -4.00 -18.64 -5.05
CA THR A 106 -5.43 -18.99 -4.92
C THR A 106 -6.34 -17.78 -5.07
N VAL A 107 -5.86 -16.60 -4.69
CA VAL A 107 -6.61 -15.33 -4.77
C VAL A 107 -6.30 -14.56 -6.06
N PHE A 108 -5.07 -14.67 -6.57
CA PHE A 108 -4.55 -13.83 -7.64
C PHE A 108 -4.10 -14.68 -8.84
N TYR A 109 -4.71 -14.43 -9.99
CA TYR A 109 -4.32 -15.03 -11.26
C TYR A 109 -4.34 -13.98 -12.38
N PRO A 110 -3.34 -13.93 -13.29
CA PRO A 110 -2.16 -14.81 -13.34
C PRO A 110 -1.07 -14.41 -12.32
N CYS A 111 -0.55 -15.40 -11.59
CA CYS A 111 0.52 -15.24 -10.60
C CYS A 111 1.62 -16.29 -10.85
N SER A 112 2.88 -15.84 -10.84
CA SER A 112 4.05 -16.70 -11.00
C SER A 112 4.99 -16.58 -9.80
N TYR A 113 5.84 -17.58 -9.61
CA TYR A 113 6.81 -17.62 -8.52
C TYR A 113 8.16 -18.12 -9.06
N LEU A 114 9.24 -17.46 -8.66
CA LEU A 114 10.59 -17.87 -8.98
C LEU A 114 11.52 -17.64 -7.78
N LYS A 115 12.30 -18.66 -7.40
CA LYS A 115 13.37 -18.53 -6.43
C LYS A 115 14.69 -18.19 -7.12
N PHE A 116 15.35 -17.15 -6.65
CA PHE A 116 16.62 -16.70 -7.20
C PHE A 116 17.81 -17.33 -6.47
N SER A 117 18.90 -17.46 -7.21
CA SER A 117 20.22 -17.88 -6.74
C SER A 117 21.28 -17.10 -7.52
N ASP A 118 22.55 -17.24 -7.14
CA ASP A 118 23.72 -16.69 -7.84
C ASP A 118 23.90 -17.23 -9.28
N LYS A 119 23.14 -18.26 -9.65
CA LYS A 119 23.16 -18.90 -10.98
C LYS A 119 21.93 -18.60 -11.83
N THR A 120 20.92 -17.92 -11.28
CA THR A 120 19.66 -17.68 -11.99
C THR A 120 19.88 -16.78 -13.21
N ASN A 121 19.65 -17.35 -14.39
CA ASN A 121 19.86 -16.69 -15.67
C ASN A 121 18.67 -15.75 -16.00
N PRO A 122 18.91 -14.54 -16.55
CA PRO A 122 17.84 -13.68 -17.06
C PRO A 122 16.82 -14.38 -17.98
N GLU A 123 17.26 -15.35 -18.77
CA GLU A 123 16.39 -16.11 -19.68
C GLU A 123 15.33 -16.94 -18.96
N GLU A 124 15.58 -17.38 -17.71
CA GLU A 124 14.60 -18.12 -16.90
C GLU A 124 13.37 -17.28 -16.56
N LEU A 125 13.49 -15.94 -16.60
CA LEU A 125 12.38 -15.03 -16.34
C LEU A 125 11.46 -14.88 -17.54
N ILE A 126 12.01 -15.06 -18.74
CA ILE A 126 11.36 -14.74 -20.01
C ILE A 126 10.89 -16.00 -20.72
N THR A 127 11.60 -17.10 -20.53
CA THR A 127 11.33 -18.39 -21.17
C THR A 127 10.16 -19.08 -20.48
N PRO A 128 9.21 -19.66 -21.24
CA PRO A 128 8.11 -20.42 -20.67
C PRO A 128 8.58 -21.54 -19.75
N GLN A 129 7.96 -21.63 -18.57
CA GLN A 129 8.16 -22.74 -17.65
C GLN A 129 7.12 -23.84 -17.90
N LYS A 130 7.32 -25.01 -17.27
CA LYS A 130 6.40 -26.15 -17.39
C LYS A 130 4.96 -25.70 -17.08
N ASN A 131 4.03 -25.99 -18.00
CA ASN A 131 2.60 -25.62 -17.94
C ASN A 131 2.29 -24.11 -18.03
N CYS A 132 3.24 -23.27 -18.47
CA CYS A 132 3.01 -21.85 -18.73
C CYS A 132 3.27 -21.52 -20.20
N LEU A 133 2.46 -20.64 -20.79
CA LEU A 133 2.64 -20.17 -22.17
C LEU A 133 3.79 -19.16 -22.31
N GLU A 134 4.12 -18.47 -21.23
CA GLU A 134 5.10 -17.40 -21.19
C GLU A 134 6.01 -17.54 -19.96
N GLY A 135 7.15 -16.83 -19.95
CA GLY A 135 8.02 -16.78 -18.79
C GLY A 135 7.37 -16.13 -17.57
N PRO A 136 7.86 -16.44 -16.36
CA PRO A 136 7.23 -16.02 -15.12
C PRO A 136 7.11 -14.50 -14.97
N ILE A 137 7.99 -13.69 -15.58
CA ILE A 137 7.91 -12.23 -15.47
C ILE A 137 6.71 -11.62 -16.19
N PHE A 138 6.04 -12.37 -17.07
CA PHE A 138 4.86 -11.88 -17.82
C PHE A 138 3.53 -12.06 -17.07
N SER A 139 3.55 -12.65 -15.88
CA SER A 139 2.36 -12.69 -15.04
C SER A 139 2.02 -11.29 -14.53
N SER A 140 0.74 -11.02 -14.25
CA SER A 140 0.35 -9.76 -13.61
C SER A 140 0.93 -9.64 -12.19
N LEU A 141 1.21 -10.76 -11.52
CA LEU A 141 1.81 -10.78 -10.19
C LEU A 141 3.02 -11.73 -10.17
N PHE A 142 4.21 -11.16 -10.06
CA PHE A 142 5.47 -11.90 -10.03
C PHE A 142 6.03 -11.95 -8.61
N ILE A 143 6.09 -13.15 -8.03
CA ILE A 143 6.68 -13.37 -6.70
C ILE A 143 8.11 -13.86 -6.87
N CYS A 144 9.07 -13.14 -6.32
CA CYS A 144 10.48 -13.50 -6.37
C CYS A 144 11.07 -13.71 -4.98
N GLU A 145 11.60 -14.90 -4.73
CA GLU A 145 12.32 -15.20 -3.48
C GLU A 145 13.80 -14.94 -3.67
N ASP A 146 14.43 -14.31 -2.68
CA ASP A 146 15.87 -14.08 -2.64
C ASP A 146 16.41 -13.25 -3.82
N LEU A 147 15.65 -12.24 -4.29
CA LEU A 147 16.05 -11.34 -5.40
C LEU A 147 17.45 -10.69 -5.19
N HIS A 148 17.85 -10.51 -3.94
CA HIS A 148 19.17 -9.99 -3.55
C HIS A 148 20.33 -10.95 -3.88
N LEU A 149 20.07 -12.24 -4.07
CA LEU A 149 21.06 -13.23 -4.51
C LEU A 149 21.20 -13.33 -6.03
N ALA A 150 20.24 -12.78 -6.78
CA ALA A 150 20.26 -12.82 -8.24
C ALA A 150 21.50 -12.10 -8.81
N PRO A 151 22.11 -12.59 -9.91
CA PRO A 151 23.16 -11.88 -10.63
C PRO A 151 22.73 -10.48 -11.06
N ASN A 152 23.70 -9.58 -11.25
CA ASN A 152 23.44 -8.18 -11.62
C ASN A 152 22.55 -8.04 -12.87
N LYS A 153 22.76 -8.87 -13.89
CA LYS A 153 21.95 -8.85 -15.12
C LYS A 153 20.49 -9.24 -14.85
N THR A 154 20.28 -10.31 -14.08
CA THR A 154 18.96 -10.84 -13.73
C THR A 154 18.20 -9.86 -12.86
N ARG A 155 18.88 -9.28 -11.87
CA ARG A 155 18.33 -8.24 -11.01
C ARG A 155 17.98 -6.98 -11.80
N ALA A 156 18.87 -6.54 -12.70
CA ALA A 156 18.61 -5.39 -13.56
C ALA A 156 17.35 -5.58 -14.42
N LEU A 157 17.14 -6.78 -14.97
CA LEU A 157 15.93 -7.11 -15.74
C LEU A 157 14.65 -6.97 -14.89
N VAL A 158 14.64 -7.49 -13.66
CA VAL A 158 13.49 -7.33 -12.75
C VAL A 158 13.24 -5.86 -12.42
N LEU A 159 14.31 -5.09 -12.18
CA LEU A 159 14.19 -3.67 -11.85
C LEU A 159 13.75 -2.82 -13.04
N GLU A 160 14.15 -3.20 -14.25
CA GLU A 160 13.66 -2.62 -15.50
C GLU A 160 12.17 -2.93 -15.69
N ALA A 161 11.77 -4.19 -15.48
CA ALA A 161 10.37 -4.61 -15.50
C ALA A 161 9.51 -3.81 -14.52
N MET A 162 9.97 -3.64 -13.28
CA MET A 162 9.29 -2.83 -12.25
C MET A 162 9.10 -1.37 -12.69
N ARG A 163 10.13 -0.76 -13.28
CA ARG A 163 10.12 0.66 -13.65
C ARG A 163 9.38 0.94 -14.95
N MET A 164 9.64 0.14 -15.98
CA MET A 164 9.24 0.43 -17.36
C MET A 164 7.99 -0.35 -17.77
N LYS A 165 7.68 -1.47 -17.09
CA LYS A 165 6.64 -2.42 -17.49
C LYS A 165 6.75 -2.92 -18.92
N VAL A 166 7.96 -2.89 -19.45
CA VAL A 166 8.31 -3.42 -20.76
C VAL A 166 9.70 -4.02 -20.61
N ILE A 167 9.90 -5.18 -21.21
CA ILE A 167 11.19 -5.86 -21.18
C ILE A 167 11.65 -6.23 -22.58
N CYS A 168 12.97 -6.23 -22.77
CA CYS A 168 13.60 -6.67 -24.01
C CYS A 168 13.80 -8.19 -23.96
N VAL A 169 13.04 -8.94 -24.77
CA VAL A 169 13.07 -10.42 -24.81
C VAL A 169 14.19 -10.94 -25.70
N LYS A 170 14.46 -10.25 -26.80
CA LYS A 170 15.57 -10.47 -27.73
C LYS A 170 16.02 -9.11 -28.27
N LYS A 171 17.23 -9.02 -28.83
CA LYS A 171 17.74 -7.76 -29.41
C LYS A 171 16.70 -7.17 -30.39
N GLY A 172 16.16 -6.00 -30.04
CA GLY A 172 15.13 -5.30 -30.84
C GLY A 172 13.68 -5.71 -30.59
N HIS A 173 13.40 -6.75 -29.80
CA HIS A 173 12.05 -7.21 -29.49
C HIS A 173 11.70 -6.90 -28.04
N ARG A 174 10.84 -5.88 -27.87
CA ARG A 174 10.26 -5.50 -26.60
C ARG A 174 8.90 -6.13 -26.42
N LYS A 175 8.56 -6.48 -25.20
CA LYS A 175 7.26 -7.00 -24.83
C LYS A 175 6.75 -6.29 -23.58
N ASP A 176 5.53 -5.79 -23.68
CA ASP A 176 4.86 -5.13 -22.57
C ASP A 176 4.45 -6.15 -21.51
N LEU A 177 4.54 -5.72 -20.25
CA LEU A 177 4.00 -6.44 -19.11
C LEU A 177 2.56 -6.01 -18.88
N ALA A 178 1.85 -6.75 -18.03
CA ALA A 178 0.49 -6.38 -17.67
C ALA A 178 0.43 -4.94 -17.10
N PRO A 179 -0.61 -4.14 -17.40
CA PRO A 179 -0.75 -2.79 -16.86
C PRO A 179 -0.71 -2.76 -15.33
N ASP A 180 -1.19 -3.82 -14.69
CA ASP A 180 -1.21 -4.07 -13.25
C ASP A 180 0.02 -4.86 -12.74
N PHE A 181 1.10 -4.96 -13.51
CA PHE A 181 2.30 -5.72 -13.13
C PHE A 181 2.83 -5.31 -11.75
N THR A 182 2.78 -6.26 -10.81
CA THR A 182 3.23 -6.10 -9.42
C THR A 182 4.31 -7.13 -9.13
N VAL A 183 5.32 -6.73 -8.35
CA VAL A 183 6.39 -7.62 -7.89
C VAL A 183 6.27 -7.75 -6.38
N ILE A 184 6.28 -8.99 -5.90
CA ILE A 184 6.41 -9.30 -4.47
C ILE A 184 7.78 -9.95 -4.28
N ALA A 185 8.74 -9.21 -3.76
CA ALA A 185 10.06 -9.74 -3.45
C ALA A 185 10.10 -10.21 -2.00
N THR A 186 10.64 -11.40 -1.75
CA THR A 186 10.78 -11.93 -0.40
C THR A 186 12.24 -12.12 0.00
N TYR A 187 12.52 -11.98 1.29
CA TYR A 187 13.84 -12.22 1.87
C TYR A 187 13.78 -12.55 3.37
N THR A 188 14.85 -13.13 3.92
CA THR A 188 14.99 -13.40 5.37
C THR A 188 16.16 -12.61 5.96
N ASP A 189 15.99 -12.06 7.16
CA ASP A 189 17.09 -11.43 7.91
C ASP A 189 17.92 -12.48 8.68
N GLY A 190 19.24 -12.59 8.45
CA GLY A 190 20.20 -13.45 9.18
C GLY A 190 20.07 -14.98 8.90
N ALA A 191 20.94 -15.91 9.31
CA ALA A 191 22.33 -15.91 9.79
C ALA A 191 23.18 -16.79 8.83
N GLY A 192 24.49 -16.51 8.69
CA GLY A 192 25.35 -16.96 7.57
C GLY A 192 25.64 -15.85 6.53
N PHE A 193 25.40 -14.62 6.95
CA PHE A 193 25.25 -13.42 6.13
C PHE A 193 26.60 -12.91 5.64
N ASN A 194 26.86 -12.97 4.34
CA ASN A 194 27.79 -12.03 3.73
C ASN A 194 27.05 -10.69 3.64
N PRO A 195 27.49 -9.61 4.32
CA PRO A 195 26.84 -8.29 4.24
C PRO A 195 26.72 -7.79 2.79
N ALA A 196 27.61 -8.23 1.89
CA ALA A 196 27.55 -7.93 0.46
C ALA A 196 26.36 -8.57 -0.27
N LEU A 197 25.74 -9.59 0.33
CA LEU A 197 24.53 -10.26 -0.16
C LEU A 197 23.27 -9.76 0.54
N SER A 198 23.36 -8.73 1.40
CA SER A 198 22.17 -8.12 2.00
C SER A 198 21.27 -7.50 0.93
N PHE A 199 19.98 -7.34 1.22
CA PHE A 199 19.07 -6.60 0.35
C PHE A 199 19.47 -5.12 0.39
N CYS A 200 20.38 -4.73 -0.50
CA CYS A 200 20.98 -3.39 -0.51
C CYS A 200 19.91 -2.29 -0.50
N ARG A 201 20.23 -1.16 0.11
CA ARG A 201 19.36 0.02 0.20
C ARG A 201 18.75 0.43 -1.14
N ASP A 202 19.56 0.48 -2.20
CA ASP A 202 19.11 0.87 -3.54
C ASP A 202 18.07 -0.09 -4.14
N LEU A 203 18.07 -1.34 -3.66
CA LEU A 203 17.05 -2.33 -4.00
C LEU A 203 15.80 -2.10 -3.15
N ARG A 204 15.94 -1.97 -1.82
CA ARG A 204 14.81 -1.73 -0.89
C ARG A 204 14.01 -0.49 -1.25
N ASP A 205 14.69 0.60 -1.61
CA ASP A 205 14.07 1.88 -1.93
C ASP A 205 13.12 1.83 -3.14
N ARG A 206 13.25 0.80 -4.00
CA ARG A 206 12.38 0.56 -5.17
C ARG A 206 11.06 -0.10 -4.81
N PHE A 207 10.92 -0.63 -3.61
CA PHE A 207 9.66 -1.21 -3.12
C PHE A 207 8.87 -0.15 -2.37
N THR A 208 7.57 -0.05 -2.69
CA THR A 208 6.67 0.94 -2.08
C THR A 208 6.48 0.63 -0.61
N LEU A 209 6.23 -0.65 -0.31
CA LEU A 209 5.87 -1.15 1.01
C LEU A 209 6.78 -2.31 1.41
N GLU A 210 7.07 -2.41 2.69
CA GLU A 210 7.55 -3.61 3.35
C GLU A 210 6.47 -4.18 4.29
N LEU A 211 6.30 -5.49 4.20
CA LEU A 211 5.51 -6.30 5.11
C LEU A 211 6.43 -7.28 5.84
N VAL A 212 6.36 -7.27 7.16
CA VAL A 212 7.08 -8.21 8.01
C VAL A 212 6.12 -9.33 8.38
N LEU A 213 6.44 -10.57 8.00
CA LEU A 213 5.61 -11.73 8.35
C LEU A 213 6.33 -12.61 9.34
N ASP A 214 5.86 -12.57 10.58
CA ASP A 214 6.32 -13.45 11.65
C ASP A 214 5.50 -14.74 11.77
N VAL A 215 5.89 -15.60 12.72
CA VAL A 215 5.26 -16.88 13.01
C VAL A 215 3.76 -16.75 13.31
N HIS A 216 3.30 -15.69 13.97
CA HIS A 216 1.89 -15.50 14.30
C HIS A 216 1.05 -15.27 13.04
N HIS A 217 1.58 -14.50 12.09
CA HIS A 217 0.93 -14.27 10.80
C HIS A 217 0.78 -15.58 10.02
N PHE A 218 1.81 -16.43 10.01
CA PHE A 218 1.77 -17.71 9.30
C PHE A 218 0.85 -18.76 9.95
N LYS A 219 0.79 -18.83 11.28
CA LYS A 219 -0.18 -19.69 11.98
C LYS A 219 -1.63 -19.32 11.62
N SER A 220 -1.92 -18.03 11.45
CA SER A 220 -3.21 -17.56 10.94
C SER A 220 -3.48 -18.09 9.52
N VAL A 221 -2.49 -17.99 8.62
CA VAL A 221 -2.61 -18.47 7.23
C VAL A 221 -2.82 -20.00 7.19
N GLU A 222 -2.05 -20.80 7.91
CA GLU A 222 -2.26 -22.26 7.96
C GLU A 222 -3.64 -22.62 8.50
N SER A 223 -4.09 -21.96 9.57
CA SER A 223 -5.43 -22.19 10.11
C SER A 223 -6.50 -21.87 9.06
N SER A 224 -6.33 -20.83 8.25
CA SER A 224 -7.25 -20.47 7.18
C SER A 224 -7.29 -21.50 6.03
N LEU A 225 -6.15 -22.11 5.69
CA LEU A 225 -6.07 -23.16 4.67
C LEU A 225 -6.75 -24.47 5.13
N ASN A 226 -6.77 -24.72 6.45
CA ASN A 226 -7.36 -25.91 7.05
C ASN A 226 -8.84 -25.77 7.43
N ILE A 227 -9.45 -24.58 7.26
CA ILE A 227 -10.88 -24.41 7.45
C ILE A 227 -11.57 -24.71 6.12
N PRO A 228 -12.29 -25.84 5.96
CA PRO A 228 -13.23 -26.00 4.86
C PRO A 228 -14.38 -25.02 5.10
N SER A 229 -14.25 -23.83 4.53
CA SER A 229 -15.31 -22.84 4.61
C SER A 229 -16.51 -23.31 3.76
N PRO A 230 -17.71 -23.49 4.34
CA PRO A 230 -18.93 -23.72 3.57
C PRO A 230 -19.37 -22.46 2.79
N ILE A 231 -18.65 -21.34 2.93
CA ILE A 231 -18.81 -20.13 2.11
C ILE A 231 -18.02 -20.34 0.80
N THR A 232 -18.55 -21.29 0.03
CA THR A 232 -18.68 -21.40 -1.45
C THR A 232 -17.59 -20.81 -2.35
N LYS A 233 -17.19 -21.59 -3.36
CA LYS A 233 -16.45 -21.17 -4.58
C LYS A 233 -16.91 -19.85 -5.20
N ASP A 234 -18.15 -19.43 -4.96
CA ASP A 234 -18.69 -18.14 -5.40
C ASP A 234 -18.13 -16.94 -4.62
N PHE A 235 -17.78 -17.11 -3.35
CA PHE A 235 -17.06 -16.11 -2.56
C PHE A 235 -15.64 -15.93 -3.07
N ASP A 236 -14.93 -17.02 -3.34
CA ASP A 236 -13.59 -16.97 -3.94
C ASP A 236 -13.62 -16.26 -5.30
N ARG A 237 -14.65 -16.53 -6.12
CA ARG A 237 -14.86 -15.86 -7.42
C ARG A 237 -15.20 -14.38 -7.28
N LEU A 238 -16.14 -14.02 -6.39
CA LEU A 238 -16.52 -12.62 -6.15
C LEU A 238 -15.34 -11.82 -5.61
N PHE A 239 -14.61 -12.40 -4.66
CA PHE A 239 -13.40 -11.84 -4.09
C PHE A 239 -12.31 -11.63 -5.15
N THR A 240 -11.99 -12.67 -5.93
CA THR A 240 -11.01 -12.60 -7.02
C THR A 240 -11.38 -11.52 -8.04
N ASN A 241 -12.67 -11.38 -8.39
CA ASN A 241 -13.13 -10.38 -9.34
C ASN A 241 -13.03 -8.95 -8.79
N HIS A 242 -13.39 -8.72 -7.53
CA HIS A 242 -13.28 -7.40 -6.89
C HIS A 242 -11.82 -7.00 -6.71
N VAL A 243 -11.00 -7.95 -6.30
CA VAL A 243 -9.56 -7.77 -6.17
C VAL A 243 -8.91 -7.46 -7.51
N ARG A 244 -9.34 -8.07 -8.62
CA ARG A 244 -8.89 -7.70 -9.97
C ARG A 244 -9.31 -6.27 -10.36
N LEU A 245 -10.56 -5.89 -10.09
CA LEU A 245 -11.05 -4.53 -10.33
C LEU A 245 -10.25 -3.49 -9.53
N LEU A 246 -9.87 -3.81 -8.29
CA LEU A 246 -9.05 -2.95 -7.44
C LEU A 246 -7.68 -2.63 -8.04
N ARG A 247 -7.10 -3.54 -8.84
CA ARG A 247 -5.80 -3.31 -9.48
C ARG A 247 -5.86 -2.30 -10.62
N THR A 248 -7.05 -2.02 -11.15
CA THR A 248 -7.27 -1.03 -12.20
C THR A 248 -7.76 0.31 -11.67
N VAL A 249 -8.04 0.43 -10.36
CA VAL A 249 -8.50 1.68 -9.76
C VAL A 249 -7.39 2.71 -9.74
N ASP A 250 -7.66 3.86 -10.36
CA ASP A 250 -6.83 5.05 -10.19
C ASP A 250 -7.16 5.71 -8.85
N THR A 251 -6.19 5.76 -7.95
CA THR A 251 -6.35 6.40 -6.63
C THR A 251 -6.06 7.90 -6.64
N SER A 252 -5.68 8.47 -7.79
CA SER A 252 -5.32 9.89 -7.92
C SER A 252 -6.44 10.85 -7.52
N HIS A 253 -7.70 10.42 -7.67
CA HIS A 253 -8.89 11.19 -7.30
C HIS A 253 -9.09 11.33 -5.77
N ILE A 254 -8.42 10.50 -4.96
CA ILE A 254 -8.46 10.64 -3.50
C ILE A 254 -7.71 11.92 -3.11
N TYR A 255 -8.47 12.84 -2.51
CA TYR A 255 -7.96 14.16 -2.16
C TYR A 255 -6.99 14.07 -0.98
N VAL A 256 -5.81 14.69 -1.14
CA VAL A 256 -4.81 14.84 -0.07
C VAL A 256 -4.45 16.32 0.02
N SER A 257 -4.84 16.96 1.13
CA SER A 257 -4.64 18.40 1.34
C SER A 257 -3.17 18.77 1.37
N ASN A 258 -2.87 20.05 1.10
CA ASN A 258 -1.50 20.57 1.19
C ASN A 258 -0.91 20.43 2.60
N SER A 259 -1.72 20.53 3.66
CA SER A 259 -1.29 20.32 5.04
C SER A 259 -0.85 18.88 5.29
N LEU A 260 -1.57 17.88 4.76
CA LEU A 260 -1.17 16.48 4.85
C LEU A 260 0.08 16.18 4.01
N GLN A 261 0.21 16.79 2.83
CA GLN A 261 1.44 16.67 2.04
C GLN A 261 2.65 17.27 2.76
N GLN A 262 2.46 18.40 3.45
CA GLN A 262 3.50 18.98 4.31
C GLN A 262 3.85 18.05 5.47
N TYR A 263 2.84 17.48 6.14
CA TYR A 263 3.05 16.52 7.21
C TYR A 263 3.88 15.30 6.76
N ILE A 264 3.62 14.74 5.57
CA ILE A 264 4.45 13.67 4.99
C ILE A 264 5.90 14.14 4.79
N ARG A 265 6.12 15.37 4.31
CA ARG A 265 7.47 15.94 4.15
C ARG A 265 8.17 16.09 5.50
N ASP A 266 7.46 16.57 6.52
CA ASP A 266 8.00 16.78 7.86
C ASP A 266 8.44 15.44 8.49
N ILE A 267 7.64 14.37 8.33
CA ILE A 267 8.05 13.01 8.75
C ILE A 267 9.39 12.63 8.10
N ILE A 268 9.52 12.78 6.77
CA ILE A 268 10.74 12.43 6.05
C ILE A 268 11.94 13.24 6.55
N ILE A 269 11.78 14.55 6.72
CA ILE A 269 12.85 15.45 7.17
C ILE A 269 13.28 15.10 8.60
N CYS A 270 12.32 14.92 9.51
CA CYS A 270 12.61 14.58 10.90
C CYS A 270 13.29 13.22 11.03
N VAL A 271 12.89 12.20 10.27
CA VAL A 271 13.58 10.91 10.24
C VAL A 271 15.00 11.05 9.71
N ARG A 272 15.21 11.80 8.61
CA ARG A 272 16.55 12.01 8.03
C ARG A 272 17.51 12.75 8.97
N ASN A 273 16.98 13.65 9.80
CA ASN A 273 17.75 14.45 10.74
C ASN A 273 17.82 13.83 12.14
N HIS A 274 17.26 12.62 12.35
CA HIS A 274 17.32 11.94 13.63
C HIS A 274 18.78 11.54 13.93
N PRO A 275 19.29 11.75 15.17
CA PRO A 275 20.69 11.48 15.51
C PRO A 275 21.12 10.03 15.26
N ASP A 276 20.22 9.08 15.50
CA ASP A 276 20.45 7.64 15.36
C ASP A 276 20.33 7.14 13.91
N VAL A 277 19.84 7.98 13.00
CA VAL A 277 19.73 7.63 11.59
C VAL A 277 21.05 7.96 10.90
N GLY A 278 21.66 6.94 10.30
CA GLY A 278 22.85 7.11 9.46
C GLY A 278 22.43 7.57 8.07
N ILE A 279 21.48 6.85 7.47
CA ILE A 279 20.93 7.18 6.16
C ILE A 279 19.41 7.05 6.21
N GLY A 280 18.72 8.17 6.03
CA GLY A 280 17.25 8.19 6.02
C GLY A 280 16.64 7.87 4.65
N PRO A 281 15.29 7.87 4.60
CA PRO A 281 14.54 7.56 3.39
C PRO A 281 14.83 8.54 2.25
N SER A 282 14.77 8.03 1.02
CA SER A 282 14.85 8.84 -0.20
C SER A 282 13.57 9.64 -0.44
N PRO A 283 13.53 10.57 -1.41
CA PRO A 283 12.29 11.23 -1.83
C PRO A 283 11.20 10.26 -2.28
N LYS A 284 11.51 9.00 -2.63
CA LYS A 284 10.48 7.99 -2.92
C LYS A 284 9.68 7.60 -1.69
N GLY A 285 10.21 7.82 -0.49
CA GLY A 285 9.50 7.59 0.77
C GLY A 285 8.22 8.42 0.88
N SER A 286 8.26 9.70 0.51
CA SER A 286 7.07 10.55 0.52
C SER A 286 6.03 10.12 -0.51
N SER A 287 6.46 9.79 -1.73
CA SER A 287 5.59 9.26 -2.78
C SER A 287 4.94 7.93 -2.37
N ALA A 288 5.70 7.05 -1.71
CA ALA A 288 5.18 5.79 -1.21
C ALA A 288 4.10 6.00 -0.13
N ILE A 289 4.35 6.90 0.83
CA ILE A 289 3.35 7.25 1.85
C ILE A 289 2.11 7.84 1.20
N LEU A 290 2.27 8.81 0.28
CA LEU A 290 1.15 9.45 -0.39
C LEU A 290 0.27 8.43 -1.13
N HIS A 291 0.92 7.51 -1.86
CA HIS A 291 0.21 6.46 -2.59
C HIS A 291 -0.48 5.47 -1.64
N ALA A 292 0.24 4.95 -0.63
CA ALA A 292 -0.30 4.01 0.34
C ALA A 292 -1.45 4.62 1.17
N CYS A 293 -1.34 5.90 1.51
CA CYS A 293 -2.36 6.66 2.20
C CYS A 293 -3.64 6.74 1.35
N ARG A 294 -3.56 7.10 0.07
CA ARG A 294 -4.73 7.15 -0.82
C ARG A 294 -5.43 5.80 -0.94
N ILE A 295 -4.66 4.73 -1.11
CA ILE A 295 -5.23 3.38 -1.16
C ILE A 295 -5.92 3.04 0.15
N ARG A 296 -5.28 3.31 1.29
CA ARG A 296 -5.87 3.05 2.59
C ARG A 296 -7.18 3.82 2.74
N THR A 297 -7.17 5.13 2.51
CA THR A 297 -8.35 5.98 2.54
C THR A 297 -9.47 5.42 1.68
N LEU A 298 -9.14 4.97 0.46
CA LEU A 298 -10.09 4.31 -0.43
C LEU A 298 -10.66 3.01 0.16
N LEU A 299 -9.80 2.12 0.67
CA LEU A 299 -10.23 0.84 1.25
C LEU A 299 -11.20 1.02 2.42
N PHE A 300 -11.09 2.14 3.14
CA PHE A 300 -12.01 2.52 4.21
C PHE A 300 -13.23 3.33 3.75
N GLY A 301 -13.39 3.54 2.44
CA GLY A 301 -14.54 4.23 1.85
C GLY A 301 -14.56 5.74 2.03
N PHE A 302 -13.39 6.35 2.24
CA PHE A 302 -13.26 7.80 2.29
C PHE A 302 -12.80 8.35 0.94
N SER A 303 -13.25 9.56 0.61
CA SER A 303 -12.82 10.30 -0.60
C SER A 303 -11.65 11.26 -0.36
N TYR A 304 -11.25 11.44 0.90
CA TYR A 304 -10.15 12.32 1.30
C TYR A 304 -9.31 11.68 2.41
N ALA A 305 -8.00 11.89 2.34
CA ALA A 305 -7.05 11.35 3.30
C ALA A 305 -7.14 12.05 4.66
N ARG A 306 -6.85 11.30 5.72
CA ARG A 306 -6.77 11.80 7.11
C ARG A 306 -5.38 11.53 7.69
N PRO A 307 -4.96 12.24 8.75
CA PRO A 307 -3.66 11.99 9.38
C PRO A 307 -3.42 10.54 9.78
N ILE A 308 -4.44 9.87 10.34
CA ILE A 308 -4.36 8.45 10.72
C ILE A 308 -4.03 7.53 9.53
N ASP A 309 -4.45 7.89 8.32
CA ASP A 309 -4.18 7.11 7.12
C ASP A 309 -2.68 7.19 6.76
N ILE A 310 -2.01 8.32 7.05
CA ILE A 310 -0.57 8.52 6.89
C ILE A 310 0.20 7.78 7.98
N ASP A 311 -0.15 8.01 9.23
CA ASP A 311 0.55 7.44 10.39
C ASP A 311 0.55 5.91 10.34
N THR A 312 -0.57 5.32 9.87
CA THR A 312 -0.69 3.86 9.77
C THR A 312 0.22 3.26 8.70
N VAL A 313 0.38 3.92 7.55
CA VAL A 313 1.15 3.37 6.42
C VAL A 313 2.63 3.74 6.47
N ALA A 314 3.00 4.80 7.20
CA ALA A 314 4.36 5.29 7.29
C ALA A 314 5.39 4.21 7.69
N PRO A 315 5.15 3.34 8.69
CA PRO A 315 6.07 2.26 9.02
C PRO A 315 6.35 1.32 7.85
N SER A 316 5.31 0.85 7.16
CA SER A 316 5.48 -0.02 5.99
C SER A 316 6.13 0.70 4.81
N CYS A 317 6.03 2.02 4.72
CA CYS A 317 6.69 2.78 3.65
C CYS A 317 8.15 3.13 3.97
N LEU A 318 8.52 3.29 5.24
CA LEU A 318 9.79 3.92 5.61
C LEU A 318 10.78 3.01 6.33
N CYS A 319 10.34 2.01 7.11
CA CYS A 319 11.25 1.23 7.95
C CYS A 319 12.36 0.55 7.13
N HIS A 320 12.04 -0.01 5.96
CA HIS A 320 13.00 -0.64 5.05
C HIS A 320 13.92 0.35 4.31
N ARG A 321 13.67 1.66 4.45
CA ARG A 321 14.45 2.76 3.85
C ARG A 321 15.35 3.49 4.86
N ILE A 322 15.31 3.10 6.12
CA ILE A 322 16.08 3.70 7.21
C ILE A 322 17.24 2.78 7.56
N ASP A 323 18.45 3.28 7.38
CA ASP A 323 19.67 2.64 7.87
C ASP A 323 20.14 3.37 9.12
N LEU A 324 20.16 2.64 10.24
CA LEU A 324 20.59 3.15 11.53
C LEU A 324 22.11 3.14 11.65
N ARG A 325 22.65 3.99 12.53
CA ARG A 325 24.06 3.95 12.90
C ARG A 325 24.34 2.66 13.68
N SER A 326 25.56 2.14 13.56
CA SER A 326 25.93 0.81 14.09
C SER A 326 25.79 0.64 15.60
N GLU A 327 25.75 1.74 16.36
CA GLU A 327 25.70 1.77 17.84
C GLU A 327 24.27 1.84 18.39
N VAL A 328 23.26 1.90 17.53
CA VAL A 328 21.87 2.12 17.92
C VAL A 328 21.21 0.79 18.31
N ALA A 329 20.70 0.72 19.54
CA ALA A 329 19.98 -0.45 20.04
C ALA A 329 18.49 -0.48 19.61
N GLU A 330 17.92 0.68 19.28
CA GLU A 330 16.55 0.80 18.80
C GLU A 330 16.40 0.33 17.35
N ASP A 331 15.18 -0.06 16.96
CA ASP A 331 14.85 -0.38 15.57
C ASP A 331 14.29 0.83 14.81
N SER A 332 14.31 0.77 13.47
CA SER A 332 13.82 1.85 12.62
C SER A 332 12.35 2.19 12.87
N ARG A 333 11.56 1.21 13.33
CA ARG A 333 10.14 1.37 13.62
C ARG A 333 9.91 2.23 14.87
N SER A 334 10.69 2.00 15.92
CA SER A 334 10.63 2.77 17.18
C SER A 334 11.00 4.23 16.95
N ILE A 335 12.09 4.48 16.21
CA ILE A 335 12.51 5.84 15.84
C ILE A 335 11.41 6.55 15.03
N LEU A 336 10.87 5.89 14.01
CA LEU A 336 9.80 6.47 13.20
C LEU A 336 8.56 6.78 14.04
N HIS A 337 8.17 5.86 14.93
CA HIS A 337 7.03 6.08 15.82
C HIS A 337 7.27 7.28 16.74
N GLY A 338 8.45 7.41 17.32
CA GLY A 338 8.84 8.57 18.12
C GLY A 338 8.89 9.88 17.33
N VAL A 339 9.20 9.84 16.03
CA VAL A 339 9.09 11.02 15.15
C VAL A 339 7.63 11.39 14.91
N ILE A 340 6.78 10.42 14.57
CA ILE A 340 5.34 10.64 14.32
C ILE A 340 4.66 11.23 15.57
N LEU A 341 4.94 10.71 16.77
CA LEU A 341 4.37 11.23 18.00
C LEU A 341 4.79 12.68 18.31
N ARG A 342 5.99 13.08 17.87
CA ARG A 342 6.49 14.46 18.06
C ARG A 342 5.89 15.43 17.05
N LEU A 343 5.59 14.97 15.85
CA LEU A 343 4.93 15.77 14.82
C LEU A 343 3.43 15.83 15.12
N MET A 344 2.93 16.99 15.56
CA MET A 344 1.49 17.15 15.72
C MET A 344 0.80 16.99 14.36
N PRO A 345 -0.18 16.08 14.21
CA PRO A 345 -0.89 15.93 12.96
C PRO A 345 -1.67 17.21 12.63
N PRO A 346 -1.78 17.58 11.34
CA PRO A 346 -2.54 18.75 10.93
C PRO A 346 -4.03 18.59 11.32
N ARG A 347 -4.65 19.69 11.73
CA ARG A 347 -6.06 19.76 12.13
C ARG A 347 -7.02 19.65 10.96
#